data_AF-A0A3G8YD23-F1
#
_entry.id   AF-A0A3G8YD23-F1
#
_cell.length_a   1.000
_cell.length_b   1.000
_cell.length_c   1.000
_cell.angle_alpha   90.00
_cell.angle_beta   90.00
_cell.angle_gamma   90.00
#
_symmetry.space_group_name_H-M   'P 1'
#
loop_
_entity.id
_entity.type
_entity.pdbx_description
1 polymer ?
#
loop_
_entity_poly.entity_id
_entity_poly.type
_entity_poly.pdbx_seq_one_letter_code
_entity_poly.pdbx_strand_id
1 'polypeptide(L)'
;MHRSHRFLQTRFLRTLALGLLLSAPAQATQYVVKTTYNSSQPNLFRLSLNGRTVTLINNDSSTVDLTPLVKAGKNTLTIESTPGKNTNQFSKSELTLGAGENGKWRTLYKQEVGKGSTAGRTEYAFVATPDSSPKAGPVSVSAKFNSNQLAEFKVTLNGQAVTTLTANGNADLTPFLKPGKNLLTVKYKRGKNKNQFSQSVLTVGQQYGDQWNPLVKWAVGVSDPASGSFTFPIYH
;
A
#
# COMPACT_ATOMS: atom_id res chain seq x y z
N MET A 1 5.17 41.77 -50.83
CA MET A 1 4.85 41.70 -49.38
C MET A 1 4.34 40.30 -49.05
N HIS A 2 5.21 39.38 -48.64
CA HIS A 2 4.81 38.06 -48.12
C HIS A 2 5.67 37.79 -46.88
N ARG A 3 5.04 37.87 -45.70
CA ARG A 3 5.69 37.68 -44.40
C ARG A 3 5.74 36.20 -44.05
N SER A 4 6.97 35.72 -43.87
CA SER A 4 7.31 34.45 -43.27
C SER A 4 6.87 34.39 -41.81
N HIS A 5 6.03 33.41 -41.43
CA HIS A 5 5.78 33.07 -40.04
C HIS A 5 6.72 31.95 -39.61
N ARG A 6 7.72 32.30 -38.79
CA ARG A 6 8.59 31.35 -38.07
C ARG A 6 7.78 30.65 -36.99
N PHE A 7 7.79 29.31 -37.01
CA PHE A 7 7.41 28.47 -35.89
C PHE A 7 8.42 28.65 -34.75
N LEU A 8 7.99 29.18 -33.60
CA LEU A 8 8.73 29.04 -32.35
C LEU A 8 8.44 27.66 -31.77
N GLN A 9 9.46 26.79 -31.78
CA GLN A 9 9.47 25.58 -30.95
C GLN A 9 9.71 25.97 -29.49
N THR A 10 8.65 25.92 -28.68
CA THR A 10 8.76 26.07 -27.22
C THR A 10 9.30 24.76 -26.65
N ARG A 11 10.62 24.69 -26.43
CA ARG A 11 11.25 23.61 -25.66
C ARG A 11 10.85 23.77 -24.19
N PHE A 12 9.95 22.90 -23.71
CA PHE A 12 9.75 22.73 -22.28
C PHE A 12 10.95 22.00 -21.69
N LEU A 13 11.86 22.74 -21.04
CA LEU A 13 12.79 22.16 -20.10
C LEU A 13 12.00 21.62 -18.91
N ARG A 14 11.97 20.29 -18.74
CA ARG A 14 11.58 19.65 -17.48
C ARG A 14 12.74 19.78 -16.51
N THR A 15 12.64 20.70 -15.56
CA THR A 15 13.55 20.80 -14.44
C THR A 15 13.34 19.59 -13.51
N LEU A 16 14.27 18.65 -13.49
CA LEU A 16 14.41 17.70 -12.38
C LEU A 16 14.91 18.50 -11.16
N ALA A 17 14.06 18.71 -10.17
CA ALA A 17 14.51 19.19 -8.87
C ALA A 17 15.15 18.03 -8.10
N LEU A 18 16.48 17.89 -8.20
CA LEU A 18 17.27 17.02 -7.34
C LEU A 18 17.71 17.83 -6.11
N GLY A 19 16.85 17.91 -5.10
CA GLY A 19 17.19 18.48 -3.80
C GLY A 19 17.90 17.44 -2.94
N LEU A 20 19.23 17.43 -2.96
CA LEU A 20 20.06 16.68 -2.00
C LEU A 20 20.47 17.63 -0.86
N LEU A 21 19.70 17.63 0.22
CA LEU A 21 20.18 18.07 1.53
C LEU A 21 20.66 16.82 2.27
N LEU A 22 21.97 16.56 2.23
CA LEU A 22 22.62 15.53 3.04
C LEU A 22 22.90 16.12 4.42
N SER A 23 21.89 16.13 5.30
CA SER A 23 22.17 16.06 6.73
C SER A 23 22.62 14.64 7.06
N ALA A 24 23.67 14.50 7.88
CA ALA A 24 24.11 13.18 8.36
C ALA A 24 22.88 12.42 8.91
N PRO A 25 22.61 11.18 8.46
CA PRO A 25 21.38 10.53 8.84
C PRO A 25 21.46 10.18 10.33
N ALA A 26 20.68 10.87 11.16
CA ALA A 26 20.31 10.31 12.46
C ALA A 26 19.80 8.86 12.20
N GLN A 27 20.36 7.90 12.93
CA GLN A 27 20.27 6.47 12.64
C GLN A 27 18.88 5.97 13.02
N ALA A 28 17.97 5.88 12.06
CA ALA A 28 16.65 5.32 12.33
C ALA A 28 16.72 3.79 12.42
N THR A 29 16.24 3.25 13.54
CA THR A 29 16.10 1.81 13.79
C THR A 29 14.74 1.28 13.36
N GLN A 30 13.78 2.16 13.07
CA GLN A 30 12.45 1.80 12.61
C GLN A 30 12.02 2.59 11.37
N TYR A 31 11.35 1.92 10.44
CA TYR A 31 10.76 2.52 9.25
C TYR A 31 9.32 2.04 9.10
N VAL A 32 8.36 2.96 9.17
CA VAL A 32 6.94 2.61 9.18
C VAL A 32 6.21 3.44 8.14
N VAL A 33 5.35 2.78 7.36
CA VAL A 33 4.38 3.47 6.51
C VAL A 33 3.02 3.46 7.19
N LYS A 34 2.42 4.63 7.31
CA LYS A 34 1.04 4.79 7.79
C LYS A 34 0.18 5.37 6.69
N THR A 35 -1.01 4.80 6.53
CA THR A 35 -2.03 5.30 5.61
C THR A 35 -3.27 5.67 6.41
N THR A 36 -3.85 6.81 6.06
CA THR A 36 -5.13 7.28 6.59
C THR A 36 -6.12 7.33 5.44
N TYR A 37 -7.18 6.55 5.55
CA TYR A 37 -8.24 6.49 4.56
C TYR A 37 -9.39 7.45 4.92
N ASN A 38 -9.89 8.16 3.91
CA ASN A 38 -11.12 8.92 3.97
C ASN A 38 -12.13 8.35 2.96
N SER A 39 -13.35 8.03 3.43
CA SER A 39 -14.39 7.41 2.61
C SER A 39 -14.86 8.24 1.41
N SER A 40 -14.69 9.56 1.47
CA SER A 40 -14.99 10.46 0.35
C SER A 40 -13.82 10.58 -0.63
N GLN A 41 -12.65 10.05 -0.29
CA GLN A 41 -11.46 10.01 -1.15
C GLN A 41 -10.84 8.60 -1.19
N PRO A 42 -11.47 7.66 -1.92
CA PRO A 42 -10.92 6.33 -2.17
C PRO A 42 -9.53 6.41 -2.80
N ASN A 43 -8.68 5.43 -2.47
CA ASN A 43 -7.36 5.31 -3.04
C ASN A 43 -6.81 3.89 -2.89
N LEU A 44 -6.06 3.47 -3.89
CA LEU A 44 -5.21 2.28 -3.85
C LEU A 44 -3.75 2.72 -3.73
N PHE A 45 -3.07 2.27 -2.67
CA PHE A 45 -1.63 2.38 -2.53
C PHE A 45 -0.97 1.02 -2.78
N ARG A 46 0.02 0.98 -3.68
CA ARG A 46 0.94 -0.14 -3.83
C ARG A 46 2.34 0.32 -3.47
N LEU A 47 2.96 -0.39 -2.54
CA LEU A 47 4.29 -0.08 -2.04
C LEU A 47 5.27 -1.13 -2.49
N SER A 48 6.41 -0.70 -3.03
CA SER A 48 7.54 -1.57 -3.31
C SER A 48 8.80 -1.05 -2.66
N LEU A 49 9.51 -1.90 -1.94
CA LEU A 49 10.80 -1.57 -1.34
C LEU A 49 11.89 -2.35 -2.10
N ASN A 50 12.90 -1.64 -2.58
CA ASN A 50 14.03 -2.22 -3.31
C ASN A 50 13.59 -3.11 -4.49
N GLY A 51 12.56 -2.67 -5.23
CA GLY A 51 12.01 -3.38 -6.40
C GLY A 51 11.07 -4.55 -6.06
N ARG A 52 10.82 -4.84 -4.78
CA ARG A 52 9.88 -5.89 -4.36
C ARG A 52 8.61 -5.25 -3.81
N THR A 53 7.43 -5.65 -4.29
CA THR A 53 6.16 -5.22 -3.70
C THR A 53 6.05 -5.77 -2.27
N VAL A 54 5.81 -4.88 -1.31
CA VAL A 54 5.76 -5.19 0.13
C VAL A 54 4.39 -4.96 0.73
N THR A 55 3.57 -4.09 0.15
CA THR A 55 2.20 -3.88 0.61
C THR A 55 1.25 -3.46 -0.52
N LEU A 56 -0.03 -3.80 -0.37
CA LEU A 56 -1.14 -3.32 -1.17
C LEU A 56 -2.30 -2.90 -0.26
N ILE A 57 -2.71 -1.64 -0.30
CA ILE A 57 -3.77 -1.09 0.56
C ILE A 57 -4.85 -0.45 -0.32
N ASN A 58 -6.06 -0.99 -0.26
CA ASN A 58 -7.24 -0.46 -0.96
C ASN A 58 -8.26 0.05 0.06
N ASN A 59 -8.53 1.36 0.00
CA ASN A 59 -9.64 2.01 0.71
C ASN A 59 -9.71 1.71 2.22
N ASP A 60 -8.56 1.60 2.90
CA ASP A 60 -8.52 1.40 4.35
C ASP A 60 -7.25 2.04 4.94
N SER A 61 -7.28 2.34 6.23
CA SER A 61 -6.12 2.79 6.99
C SER A 61 -5.25 1.61 7.41
N SER A 62 -3.94 1.76 7.35
CA SER A 62 -3.00 0.69 7.67
C SER A 62 -1.68 1.24 8.22
N THR A 63 -1.03 0.44 9.05
CA THR A 63 0.34 0.65 9.52
C THR A 63 1.16 -0.55 9.07
N VAL A 64 2.23 -0.29 8.32
CA VAL A 64 3.12 -1.31 7.74
C VAL A 64 4.51 -1.07 8.31
N ASP A 65 5.08 -2.08 8.95
CA ASP A 65 6.47 -2.01 9.40
C ASP A 65 7.40 -2.47 8.27
N LEU A 66 8.21 -1.55 7.75
CA LEU A 66 9.18 -1.84 6.70
C LEU A 66 10.53 -2.25 7.27
N THR A 67 10.76 -2.07 8.57
CA THR A 67 12.06 -2.30 9.23
C THR A 67 12.65 -3.66 8.90
N PRO A 68 11.90 -4.78 8.95
CA PRO A 68 12.45 -6.11 8.66
C PRO A 68 12.91 -6.29 7.20
N LEU A 69 12.53 -5.37 6.30
CA LEU A 69 12.75 -5.44 4.86
C LEU A 69 13.79 -4.42 4.37
N VAL A 70 14.18 -3.50 5.24
CA VAL A 70 15.21 -2.49 4.97
C VAL A 70 16.58 -3.16 5.02
N LYS A 71 17.43 -2.85 4.04
CA LYS A 71 18.83 -3.30 4.02
C LYS A 71 19.77 -2.19 4.49
N ALA A 72 20.96 -2.57 4.93
CA ALA A 72 22.02 -1.60 5.15
C ALA A 72 22.34 -0.83 3.85
N GLY A 73 22.61 0.48 3.99
CA GLY A 73 22.88 1.38 2.89
C GLY A 73 21.63 1.93 2.21
N LYS A 74 21.70 2.14 0.89
CA LYS A 74 20.64 2.77 0.12
C LYS A 74 19.43 1.85 -0.07
N ASN A 75 18.27 2.36 0.29
CA ASN A 75 16.96 1.78 0.05
C ASN A 75 16.15 2.68 -0.88
N THR A 76 15.20 2.10 -1.60
CA THR A 76 14.27 2.87 -2.45
C THR A 76 12.86 2.35 -2.24
N LEU A 77 11.99 3.23 -1.75
CA LEU A 77 10.56 3.00 -1.64
C LEU A 77 9.87 3.60 -2.86
N THR A 78 9.17 2.77 -3.62
CA THR A 78 8.26 3.18 -4.68
C THR A 78 6.84 3.17 -4.14
N ILE A 79 6.13 4.26 -4.33
CA ILE A 79 4.73 4.46 -3.92
C ILE A 79 3.93 4.70 -5.19
N GLU A 80 3.04 3.78 -5.51
CA GLU A 80 2.07 3.95 -6.58
C GLU A 80 0.71 4.22 -5.96
N SER A 81 0.09 5.33 -6.38
CA SER A 81 -1.23 5.75 -5.91
C SER A 81 -2.19 5.74 -7.08
N THR A 82 -3.37 5.15 -6.88
CA THR A 82 -4.47 5.20 -7.84
C THR A 82 -5.70 5.79 -7.15
N PRO A 83 -5.91 7.12 -7.24
CA PRO A 83 -7.04 7.79 -6.62
C PRO A 83 -8.37 7.34 -7.23
N GLY A 84 -9.35 7.07 -6.38
CA GLY A 84 -10.73 6.92 -6.80
C GLY A 84 -11.44 8.27 -6.90
N LYS A 85 -12.73 8.23 -7.27
CA LYS A 85 -13.56 9.43 -7.38
C LYS A 85 -13.72 10.11 -6.03
N ASN A 86 -13.34 11.39 -5.96
CA ASN A 86 -13.56 12.21 -4.79
C ASN A 86 -14.92 12.92 -4.86
N THR A 87 -15.74 12.79 -3.82
CA THR A 87 -17.04 13.45 -3.70
C THR A 87 -17.00 14.75 -2.88
N ASN A 88 -15.88 15.06 -2.23
CA ASN A 88 -15.69 16.20 -1.33
C ASN A 88 -14.27 16.82 -1.43
N GLN A 89 -14.18 18.10 -1.80
CA GLN A 89 -12.91 18.82 -1.98
C GLN A 89 -12.03 18.93 -0.72
N PHE A 90 -12.62 18.80 0.47
CA PHE A 90 -11.89 18.85 1.74
C PHE A 90 -11.40 17.48 2.21
N SER A 91 -11.87 16.41 1.57
CA SER A 91 -11.51 15.04 1.95
C SER A 91 -10.22 14.61 1.28
N LYS A 92 -9.31 14.07 2.10
CA LYS A 92 -8.01 13.58 1.68
C LYS A 92 -7.74 12.21 2.29
N SER A 93 -7.16 11.33 1.50
CA SER A 93 -6.47 10.14 2.00
C SER A 93 -4.97 10.44 2.03
N GLU A 94 -4.26 9.90 3.00
CA GLU A 94 -2.86 10.24 3.23
C GLU A 94 -1.99 9.00 3.35
N LEU A 95 -0.73 9.14 2.96
CA LEU A 95 0.34 8.19 3.25
C LEU A 95 1.53 8.94 3.83
N THR A 96 2.12 8.39 4.89
CA THR A 96 3.35 8.88 5.50
C THR A 96 4.38 7.76 5.59
N LEU A 97 5.64 8.05 5.28
CA LEU A 97 6.79 7.25 5.66
C LEU A 97 7.43 7.95 6.85
N GLY A 98 7.47 7.26 7.99
CA GLY A 98 8.13 7.70 9.21
C GLY A 98 9.42 6.91 9.45
N ALA A 99 10.38 7.57 10.09
CA ALA A 99 11.57 6.96 10.64
C ALA A 99 11.61 7.20 12.15
N GLY A 100 11.84 6.14 12.92
CA GLY A 100 11.89 6.15 14.38
C GLY A 100 13.29 5.86 14.91
N GLU A 101 13.70 6.60 15.94
CA GLU A 101 14.94 6.40 16.69
C GLU A 101 14.72 6.81 18.15
N ASN A 102 15.03 5.95 19.12
CA ASN A 102 14.91 6.24 20.55
C ASN A 102 13.56 6.86 20.97
N GLY A 103 12.46 6.31 20.42
CA GLY A 103 11.10 6.79 20.67
C GLY A 103 10.72 8.10 19.96
N LYS A 104 11.65 8.75 19.25
CA LYS A 104 11.40 9.96 18.47
C LYS A 104 11.08 9.58 17.03
N TRP A 105 10.04 10.19 16.48
CA TRP A 105 9.59 9.99 15.10
C TRP A 105 9.88 11.22 14.25
N ARG A 106 10.40 10.99 13.05
CA ARG A 106 10.47 12.00 11.99
C ARG A 106 9.70 11.52 10.76
N THR A 107 9.01 12.44 10.09
CA THR A 107 8.39 12.16 8.79
C THR A 107 9.46 12.29 7.72
N LEU A 108 9.69 11.22 6.96
CA LEU A 108 10.59 11.21 5.81
C LEU A 108 9.88 11.62 4.53
N TYR A 109 8.62 11.21 4.39
CA TYR A 109 7.79 11.49 3.23
C TYR A 109 6.32 11.56 3.64
N LYS A 110 5.57 12.48 3.02
CA LYS A 110 4.11 12.57 3.11
C LYS A 110 3.53 12.75 1.71
N GLN A 111 2.48 11.99 1.42
CA GLN A 111 1.64 12.17 0.24
C GLN A 111 0.19 12.37 0.68
N GLU A 112 -0.42 13.43 0.19
CA GLU A 112 -1.85 13.67 0.31
C GLU A 112 -2.50 13.38 -1.05
N VAL A 113 -3.58 12.62 -1.03
CA VAL A 113 -4.42 12.34 -2.19
C VAL A 113 -5.75 13.02 -1.92
N GLY A 114 -6.05 14.07 -2.68
CA GLY A 114 -7.29 14.84 -2.60
C GLY A 114 -7.98 15.01 -3.96
N LYS A 115 -9.04 15.82 -4.01
CA LYS A 115 -9.81 16.06 -5.24
C LYS A 115 -8.90 16.54 -6.38
N GLY A 116 -9.03 15.91 -7.55
CA GLY A 116 -8.20 16.24 -8.73
C GLY A 116 -6.84 15.55 -8.76
N SER A 117 -6.47 14.77 -7.73
CA SER A 117 -5.28 13.93 -7.79
C SER A 117 -5.40 12.90 -8.92
N THR A 118 -4.33 12.71 -9.66
CA THR A 118 -4.22 11.70 -10.71
C THR A 118 -3.41 10.51 -10.21
N ALA A 119 -3.56 9.37 -10.90
CA ALA A 119 -2.71 8.22 -10.63
C ALA A 119 -1.24 8.58 -10.89
N GLY A 120 -0.36 8.10 -10.02
CA GLY A 120 1.05 8.50 -10.07
C GLY A 120 1.95 7.55 -9.31
N ARG A 121 3.24 7.61 -9.67
CA ARG A 121 4.33 6.87 -9.05
C ARG A 121 5.34 7.85 -8.49
N THR A 122 5.67 7.68 -7.22
CA THR A 122 6.73 8.42 -6.54
C THR A 122 7.80 7.45 -6.09
N GLU A 123 9.07 7.85 -6.19
CA GLU A 123 10.20 7.13 -5.62
C GLU A 123 10.87 7.98 -4.55
N TYR A 124 11.12 7.36 -3.40
CA TYR A 124 11.82 7.97 -2.28
C TYR A 124 13.01 7.10 -1.89
N ALA A 125 14.20 7.69 -1.92
CA ALA A 125 15.42 7.01 -1.49
C ALA A 125 15.81 7.43 -0.08
N PHE A 126 16.24 6.47 0.72
CA PHE A 126 16.77 6.72 2.07
C PHE A 126 17.94 5.79 2.37
N VAL A 127 18.84 6.22 3.25
CA VAL A 127 19.96 5.40 3.72
C VAL A 127 19.64 4.91 5.12
N ALA A 128 19.85 3.63 5.36
CA ALA A 128 19.55 2.98 6.62
C ALA A 128 20.71 2.12 7.13
N THR A 129 20.77 1.96 8.45
CA THR A 129 21.65 1.04 9.15
C THR A 129 20.78 0.25 10.14
N PRO A 130 19.92 -0.65 9.63
CA PRO A 130 18.97 -1.35 10.49
C PRO A 130 19.68 -2.35 11.41
N ASP A 131 19.10 -2.58 12.58
CA ASP A 131 19.48 -3.71 13.44
C ASP A 131 19.15 -5.04 12.76
N SER A 132 19.61 -6.15 13.34
CA SER A 132 19.28 -7.49 12.86
C SER A 132 17.76 -7.65 12.75
N SER A 133 17.28 -7.93 11.54
CA SER A 133 15.87 -8.07 11.28
C SER A 133 15.36 -9.46 11.64
N PRO A 134 14.17 -9.56 12.28
CA PRO A 134 13.56 -10.85 12.53
C PRO A 134 13.27 -11.56 11.19
N LYS A 135 13.36 -12.89 11.20
CA LYS A 135 13.00 -13.69 10.02
C LYS A 135 11.49 -13.61 9.79
N ALA A 136 11.12 -13.68 8.52
CA ALA A 136 9.73 -13.85 8.12
C ALA A 136 9.15 -15.14 8.73
N GLY A 137 7.97 -15.02 9.30
CA GLY A 137 7.23 -16.09 9.95
C GLY A 137 5.93 -16.42 9.23
N PRO A 138 4.96 -17.01 9.94
CA PRO A 138 3.67 -17.42 9.40
C PRO A 138 2.95 -16.31 8.64
N VAL A 139 2.21 -16.73 7.61
CA VAL A 139 1.36 -15.85 6.80
C VAL A 139 -0.08 -16.31 6.95
N SER A 140 -0.99 -15.39 7.21
CA SER A 140 -2.41 -15.70 7.33
C SER A 140 -3.26 -14.67 6.60
N VAL A 141 -4.46 -15.09 6.26
CA VAL A 141 -5.51 -14.21 5.77
C VAL A 141 -6.61 -14.13 6.83
N SER A 142 -7.14 -12.93 7.04
CA SER A 142 -8.30 -12.70 7.89
C SER A 142 -9.28 -11.77 7.20
N ALA A 143 -10.55 -11.89 7.53
CA ALA A 143 -11.57 -10.97 7.08
C ALA A 143 -12.42 -10.47 8.24
N LYS A 144 -12.74 -9.17 8.21
CA LYS A 144 -13.67 -8.52 9.12
C LYS A 144 -14.82 -7.94 8.30
N PHE A 145 -16.01 -8.46 8.53
CA PHE A 145 -17.21 -8.08 7.82
C PHE A 145 -18.04 -7.06 8.58
N ASN A 146 -18.63 -6.14 7.83
CA ASN A 146 -19.61 -5.20 8.34
C ASN A 146 -21.01 -5.65 7.89
N SER A 147 -21.98 -5.71 8.81
CA SER A 147 -23.36 -6.12 8.53
C SER A 147 -24.10 -5.18 7.56
N ASN A 148 -23.60 -3.95 7.40
CA ASN A 148 -24.08 -2.97 6.42
C ASN A 148 -23.34 -3.04 5.08
N GLN A 149 -22.36 -3.93 4.94
CA GLN A 149 -21.61 -4.16 3.71
C GLN A 149 -21.23 -5.64 3.61
N LEU A 150 -22.16 -6.48 3.15
CA LEU A 150 -21.84 -7.87 2.87
C LEU A 150 -20.77 -7.96 1.77
N ALA A 151 -19.90 -8.96 1.86
CA ALA A 151 -18.91 -9.25 0.85
C ALA A 151 -18.59 -10.75 0.87
N GLU A 152 -17.82 -11.20 -0.10
CA GLU A 152 -17.23 -12.54 -0.14
C GLU A 152 -15.80 -12.39 -0.64
N PHE A 153 -14.85 -13.08 0.01
CA PHE A 153 -13.47 -13.15 -0.45
C PHE A 153 -13.09 -14.61 -0.73
N LYS A 154 -12.76 -14.92 -1.99
CA LYS A 154 -12.18 -16.21 -2.37
C LYS A 154 -10.68 -16.05 -2.49
N VAL A 155 -9.94 -16.81 -1.71
CA VAL A 155 -8.48 -16.73 -1.61
C VAL A 155 -7.88 -17.97 -2.26
N THR A 156 -6.98 -17.73 -3.20
CA THR A 156 -6.17 -18.76 -3.84
C THR A 156 -4.70 -18.40 -3.74
N LEU A 157 -3.83 -19.39 -3.58
CA LEU A 157 -2.39 -19.23 -3.51
C LEU A 157 -1.74 -20.19 -4.50
N ASN A 158 -0.91 -19.66 -5.40
CA ASN A 158 -0.26 -20.45 -6.45
C ASN A 158 -1.26 -21.25 -7.32
N GLY A 159 -2.47 -20.73 -7.51
CA GLY A 159 -3.55 -21.39 -8.25
C GLY A 159 -4.38 -22.39 -7.42
N GLN A 160 -3.93 -22.76 -6.22
CA GLN A 160 -4.67 -23.63 -5.30
C GLN A 160 -5.68 -22.83 -4.48
N ALA A 161 -6.92 -23.31 -4.38
CA ALA A 161 -7.92 -22.72 -3.50
C ALA A 161 -7.56 -22.98 -2.03
N VAL A 162 -7.55 -21.91 -1.22
CA VAL A 162 -7.21 -21.98 0.21
C VAL A 162 -8.46 -21.81 1.07
N THR A 163 -9.21 -20.72 0.86
CA THR A 163 -10.41 -20.43 1.66
C THR A 163 -11.40 -19.54 0.92
N THR A 164 -12.67 -19.58 1.36
CA THR A 164 -13.69 -18.59 1.02
C THR A 164 -14.23 -18.00 2.32
N LEU A 165 -14.16 -16.68 2.47
CA LEU A 165 -14.60 -15.95 3.65
C LEU A 165 -15.87 -15.17 3.31
N THR A 166 -16.95 -15.42 4.06
CA THR A 166 -18.24 -14.70 3.98
C THR A 166 -18.68 -14.13 5.34
N ALA A 167 -17.92 -14.42 6.39
CA ALA A 167 -18.10 -13.94 7.75
C ALA A 167 -16.72 -13.75 8.42
N ASN A 168 -16.70 -13.13 9.59
CA ASN A 168 -15.46 -12.91 10.35
C ASN A 168 -14.70 -14.23 10.51
N GLY A 169 -13.41 -14.23 10.21
CA GLY A 169 -12.61 -15.44 10.28
C GLY A 169 -11.21 -15.24 9.76
N ASN A 170 -10.41 -16.30 9.88
CA ASN A 170 -9.05 -16.36 9.37
C ASN A 170 -8.76 -17.74 8.76
N ALA A 171 -7.67 -17.80 8.00
CA ALA A 171 -7.08 -19.04 7.52
C ALA A 171 -5.56 -18.88 7.46
N ASP A 172 -4.84 -19.94 7.83
CA ASP A 172 -3.39 -20.01 7.68
C ASP A 172 -3.02 -20.25 6.21
N LEU A 173 -2.13 -19.42 5.67
CA LEU A 173 -1.59 -19.54 4.32
C LEU A 173 -0.23 -20.23 4.31
N THR A 174 0.44 -20.33 5.47
CA THR A 174 1.81 -20.85 5.61
C THR A 174 2.02 -22.22 4.97
N PRO A 175 1.12 -23.21 5.15
CA PRO A 175 1.31 -24.55 4.58
C PRO A 175 1.30 -24.59 3.05
N PHE A 176 0.81 -23.53 2.39
CA PHE A 176 0.67 -23.44 0.94
C PHE A 176 1.82 -22.65 0.28
N LEU A 177 2.74 -22.10 1.09
CA LEU A 177 3.87 -21.33 0.60
C LEU A 177 5.00 -22.25 0.14
N LYS A 178 5.62 -21.88 -0.97
CA LYS A 178 6.89 -22.45 -1.46
C LYS A 178 8.02 -21.44 -1.32
N PRO A 179 9.29 -21.88 -1.29
CA PRO A 179 10.42 -20.96 -1.35
C PRO A 179 10.36 -20.02 -2.56
N GLY A 180 10.65 -18.75 -2.33
CA GLY A 180 10.64 -17.68 -3.33
C GLY A 180 9.28 -17.01 -3.51
N LYS A 181 8.92 -16.75 -4.76
CA LYS A 181 7.71 -15.98 -5.11
C LYS A 181 6.47 -16.87 -5.11
N ASN A 182 5.48 -16.49 -4.30
CA ASN A 182 4.14 -17.06 -4.23
C ASN A 182 3.14 -16.06 -4.78
N LEU A 183 2.16 -16.52 -5.57
CA LEU A 183 1.14 -15.64 -6.14
C LEU A 183 -0.17 -15.80 -5.39
N LEU A 184 -0.50 -14.83 -4.55
CA LEU A 184 -1.83 -14.69 -3.97
C LEU A 184 -2.77 -14.12 -5.02
N THR A 185 -3.93 -14.75 -5.22
CA THR A 185 -5.04 -14.19 -5.98
C THR A 185 -6.29 -14.18 -5.12
N VAL A 186 -6.90 -13.01 -5.00
CA VAL A 186 -8.15 -12.82 -4.27
C VAL A 186 -9.21 -12.36 -5.26
N LYS A 187 -10.31 -13.11 -5.33
CA LYS A 187 -11.54 -12.66 -5.96
C LYS A 187 -12.48 -12.17 -4.87
N TYR A 188 -13.07 -10.99 -5.05
CA TYR A 188 -14.04 -10.45 -4.11
C TYR A 188 -15.38 -10.23 -4.79
N LYS A 189 -16.46 -10.53 -4.08
CA LYS A 189 -17.80 -10.11 -4.47
C LYS A 189 -18.29 -9.03 -3.53
N ARG A 190 -18.90 -8.00 -4.11
CA ARG A 190 -19.60 -6.97 -3.35
C ARG A 190 -21.04 -7.43 -3.08
N GLY A 191 -21.44 -7.40 -1.81
CA GLY A 191 -22.84 -7.49 -1.41
C GLY A 191 -23.49 -6.11 -1.28
N LYS A 192 -24.77 -6.09 -0.86
CA LYS A 192 -25.53 -4.85 -0.69
C LYS A 192 -24.86 -3.94 0.33
N ASN A 193 -24.55 -2.72 -0.09
CA ASN A 193 -24.10 -1.66 0.80
C ASN A 193 -25.31 -0.87 1.32
N LYS A 194 -25.38 -0.61 2.63
CA LYS A 194 -26.39 0.24 3.26
C LYS A 194 -25.93 1.68 3.55
N ASN A 195 -24.63 1.97 3.58
CA ASN A 195 -24.09 3.34 3.74
C ASN A 195 -22.62 3.49 3.26
N GLN A 196 -22.23 4.73 2.95
CA GLN A 196 -20.89 5.04 2.40
C GLN A 196 -19.70 4.78 3.35
N PHE A 197 -19.93 4.57 4.64
CA PHE A 197 -18.88 4.41 5.65
C PHE A 197 -18.60 2.93 5.98
N SER A 198 -19.46 2.02 5.54
CA SER A 198 -19.37 0.61 5.86
C SER A 198 -18.49 -0.13 4.85
N GLN A 199 -17.54 -0.89 5.38
CA GLN A 199 -16.61 -1.69 4.61
C GLN A 199 -16.42 -3.06 5.24
N SER A 200 -16.30 -4.07 4.40
CA SER A 200 -15.77 -5.37 4.79
C SER A 200 -14.32 -5.46 4.32
N VAL A 201 -13.42 -5.89 5.18
CA VAL A 201 -11.97 -5.80 4.96
C VAL A 201 -11.35 -7.17 4.99
N LEU A 202 -10.57 -7.49 3.95
CA LEU A 202 -9.63 -8.60 3.95
C LEU A 202 -8.24 -8.08 4.34
N THR A 203 -7.56 -8.77 5.25
CA THR A 203 -6.15 -8.54 5.57
C THR A 203 -5.36 -9.81 5.33
N VAL A 204 -4.33 -9.75 4.50
CA VAL A 204 -3.26 -10.76 4.48
C VAL A 204 -2.07 -10.15 5.18
N GLY A 205 -1.54 -10.85 6.18
CA GLY A 205 -0.36 -10.38 6.90
C GLY A 205 0.65 -11.48 7.09
N GLN A 206 1.85 -11.06 7.47
CA GLN A 206 2.98 -11.92 7.75
C GLN A 206 3.60 -11.49 9.07
N GLN A 207 3.96 -12.49 9.87
CA GLN A 207 4.63 -12.27 11.13
C GLN A 207 6.12 -12.01 10.90
N TYR A 208 6.67 -11.05 11.64
CA TYR A 208 8.10 -10.75 11.72
C TYR A 208 8.46 -10.60 13.21
N GLY A 209 8.99 -11.66 13.82
CA GLY A 209 9.14 -11.73 15.28
C GLY A 209 7.76 -11.66 15.96
N ASP A 210 7.56 -10.72 16.87
CA ASP A 210 6.27 -10.53 17.57
C ASP A 210 5.32 -9.57 16.83
N GLN A 211 5.74 -9.03 15.68
CA GLN A 211 4.97 -8.03 14.95
C GLN A 211 4.19 -8.64 13.79
N TRP A 212 2.94 -8.21 13.66
CA TRP A 212 2.08 -8.53 12.53
C TRP A 212 2.16 -7.43 11.47
N ASN A 213 2.61 -7.78 10.27
CA ASN A 213 2.77 -6.81 9.18
C ASN A 213 1.76 -7.07 8.06
N PRO A 214 0.85 -6.14 7.74
CA PRO A 214 -0.09 -6.33 6.65
C PRO A 214 0.64 -6.26 5.30
N LEU A 215 0.52 -7.34 4.52
CA LEU A 215 0.95 -7.41 3.12
C LEU A 215 -0.15 -6.91 2.19
N VAL A 216 -1.41 -7.20 2.53
CA VAL A 216 -2.58 -6.73 1.80
C VAL A 216 -3.61 -6.26 2.82
N LYS A 217 -4.19 -5.09 2.58
CA LYS A 217 -5.41 -4.64 3.25
C LYS A 217 -6.40 -4.18 2.19
N TRP A 218 -7.49 -4.91 2.03
CA TRP A 218 -8.44 -4.68 0.95
C TRP A 218 -9.86 -4.49 1.50
N ALA A 219 -10.30 -3.23 1.57
CA ALA A 219 -11.68 -2.92 1.88
C ALA A 219 -12.55 -3.05 0.63
N VAL A 220 -13.73 -3.63 0.81
CA VAL A 220 -14.84 -3.63 -0.15
C VAL A 220 -15.94 -2.78 0.46
N GLY A 221 -16.26 -1.66 -0.18
CA GLY A 221 -17.26 -0.69 0.27
C GLY A 221 -18.06 -0.07 -0.87
N VAL A 222 -18.61 1.12 -0.63
CA VAL A 222 -19.34 1.90 -1.65
C VAL A 222 -18.44 2.33 -2.81
N SER A 223 -17.15 2.51 -2.52
CA SER A 223 -16.08 2.90 -3.44
C SER A 223 -15.74 1.83 -4.47
N ASP A 224 -16.21 0.60 -4.27
CA ASP A 224 -15.95 -0.54 -5.14
C ASP A 224 -17.25 -0.83 -5.94
N PRO A 225 -17.45 -0.20 -7.11
CA PRO A 225 -18.74 -0.25 -7.82
C PRO A 225 -19.10 -1.66 -8.30
N ALA A 226 -18.10 -2.54 -8.47
CA ALA A 226 -18.27 -3.90 -8.95
C ALA A 226 -17.40 -4.90 -8.18
N SER A 227 -17.80 -6.17 -8.23
CA SER A 227 -16.97 -7.32 -7.85
C SER A 227 -15.70 -7.35 -8.72
N GLY A 228 -14.62 -7.93 -8.19
CA GLY A 228 -13.34 -7.89 -8.89
C GLY A 228 -12.34 -8.90 -8.37
N SER A 229 -11.09 -8.73 -8.79
CA SER A 229 -9.98 -9.55 -8.33
C SER A 229 -8.67 -8.79 -8.34
N PHE A 230 -7.77 -9.15 -7.44
CA PHE A 230 -6.40 -8.66 -7.45
C PHE A 230 -5.42 -9.79 -7.20
N THR A 231 -4.17 -9.55 -7.59
CA THR A 231 -3.04 -10.44 -7.32
C THR A 231 -1.96 -9.73 -6.53
N PHE A 232 -1.29 -10.46 -5.64
CA PHE A 232 -0.20 -9.94 -4.82
C PHE A 232 0.92 -10.99 -4.69
N PRO A 233 2.19 -10.61 -4.92
CA PRO A 233 3.30 -11.52 -4.70
C PRO A 233 3.66 -11.59 -3.20
N ILE A 234 3.71 -12.79 -2.63
CA ILE A 234 4.25 -13.05 -1.29
C ILE A 234 5.62 -13.70 -1.45
N TYR A 235 6.63 -13.20 -0.75
CA TYR A 235 7.98 -13.74 -0.76
C TYR A 235 8.22 -14.48 0.55
N HIS A 236 8.53 -15.78 0.47
CA HIS A 236 8.79 -16.66 1.61
C HIS A 236 10.05 -17.51 1.35
#